data_AF-A0A1H4ABC7-F1
#
_entry.id   AF-A0A1H4ABC7-F1
#
_cell.length_a   1.000
_cell.length_b   1.000
_cell.length_c   1.000
_cell.angle_alpha   90.00
_cell.angle_beta   90.00
_cell.angle_gamma   90.00
#
_symmetry.space_group_name_H-M   'P 1'
#
loop_
_entity.id
_entity.type
_entity.pdbx_description
1 polymer ?
#
loop_
_entity_poly.entity_id
_entity_poly.type
_entity_poly.pdbx_seq_one_letter_code
_entity_poly.pdbx_strand_id
1 'polypeptide(L)'
;MQTFLPVSRRLPVVDIQGVEFYIDAARERLWQVKRPGNQIPFGVIQACKSGFRFLYHKKKCCYPLSKLNVLRHLSSYAWVNLPALMELDPVGLALRYGIPLEALIPAEGWQAPRKVFASLSPVTALKV
;
A
#
# COMPACT_ATOMS: atom_id res chain seq x y z
N MET A 1 30.82 10.33 -7.01
CA MET A 1 29.36 10.16 -7.10
C MET A 1 29.05 8.69 -6.88
N GLN A 2 28.47 8.33 -5.74
CA GLN A 2 28.24 6.94 -5.37
C GLN A 2 27.02 6.42 -6.13
N THR A 3 27.26 5.50 -7.05
CA THR A 3 26.23 4.82 -7.85
C THR A 3 25.42 3.91 -6.94
N PHE A 4 24.22 4.34 -6.55
CA PHE A 4 23.21 3.48 -5.94
C PHE A 4 22.68 2.53 -7.02
N LEU A 5 23.34 1.39 -7.21
CA LEU A 5 22.71 0.25 -7.87
C LEU A 5 21.43 -0.06 -7.07
N PRO A 6 20.24 -0.12 -7.69
CA PRO A 6 19.07 -0.60 -6.98
C PRO A 6 19.32 -2.08 -6.74
N VAL A 7 19.75 -2.43 -5.52
CA VAL A 7 19.68 -3.80 -5.04
C VAL A 7 18.27 -4.27 -5.37
N SER A 8 18.18 -5.28 -6.24
CA SER A 8 16.91 -5.89 -6.64
C SER A 8 16.31 -6.61 -5.44
N ARG A 9 15.76 -5.84 -4.50
CA ARG A 9 15.12 -6.34 -3.29
C ARG A 9 13.79 -6.98 -3.68
N ARG A 10 13.44 -8.07 -3.00
CA ARG A 10 12.14 -8.71 -3.18
C ARG A 10 11.08 -7.83 -2.53
N LEU A 11 10.16 -7.30 -3.34
CA LEU A 11 9.06 -6.49 -2.85
C LEU A 11 8.01 -7.39 -2.16
N PRO A 12 7.44 -6.96 -1.03
CA PRO A 12 6.28 -7.60 -0.45
C PRO A 12 5.06 -7.46 -1.37
N VAL A 13 4.14 -8.41 -1.28
CA VAL A 13 2.91 -8.45 -2.08
C VAL A 13 1.70 -8.31 -1.18
N VAL A 14 0.76 -7.46 -1.56
CA VAL A 14 -0.58 -7.44 -0.99
C VAL A 14 -1.57 -8.08 -1.97
N ASP A 15 -2.38 -8.99 -1.46
CA ASP A 15 -3.59 -9.47 -2.13
C ASP A 15 -4.79 -8.60 -1.74
N ILE A 16 -5.43 -8.00 -2.75
CA ILE A 16 -6.66 -7.22 -2.59
C ILE A 16 -7.74 -7.89 -3.45
N GLN A 17 -8.55 -8.75 -2.82
CA GLN A 17 -9.60 -9.53 -3.49
C GLN A 17 -9.10 -10.39 -4.67
N GLY A 18 -7.99 -11.11 -4.48
CA GLY A 18 -7.37 -11.95 -5.50
C GLY A 18 -6.54 -11.17 -6.52
N VAL A 19 -6.40 -9.85 -6.35
CA VAL A 19 -5.54 -9.01 -7.19
C VAL A 19 -4.29 -8.64 -6.42
N GLU A 20 -3.15 -9.07 -6.96
CA GLU A 20 -1.85 -8.85 -6.33
C GLU A 20 -1.25 -7.50 -6.74
N PHE A 21 -0.72 -6.80 -5.74
CA PHE A 21 0.08 -5.58 -5.92
C PHE A 21 1.39 -5.75 -5.16
N TYR A 22 2.50 -5.34 -5.75
CA TYR A 22 3.69 -5.14 -4.92
C TYR A 22 3.57 -3.85 -4.13
N ILE A 23 4.13 -3.87 -2.93
CA ILE A 23 4.27 -2.72 -2.06
C ILE A 23 5.70 -2.18 -2.25
N ASP A 24 5.86 -0.97 -2.76
CA ASP A 24 7.17 -0.34 -2.93
C ASP A 24 7.22 0.96 -2.16
N ALA A 25 7.61 0.89 -0.88
CA ALA A 25 7.74 2.07 -0.03
C ALA A 25 8.87 3.00 -0.49
N ALA A 26 9.91 2.47 -1.13
CA ALA A 26 10.98 3.30 -1.71
C ALA A 26 10.48 4.24 -2.81
N ARG A 27 9.44 3.82 -3.53
CA ARG A 27 8.81 4.59 -4.62
C ARG A 27 7.40 5.06 -4.30
N GLU A 28 7.00 4.93 -3.04
CA GLU A 28 5.73 5.41 -2.48
C GLU A 28 4.51 4.99 -3.32
N ARG A 29 4.42 3.70 -3.69
CA ARG A 29 3.31 3.19 -4.50
C ARG A 29 3.02 1.70 -4.28
N LEU A 30 1.76 1.35 -4.55
CA LEU A 30 1.38 0.00 -4.92
C LEU A 30 1.31 -0.08 -6.45
N TRP A 31 1.77 -1.18 -7.05
CA TRP A 31 1.59 -1.42 -8.49
C TRP A 31 1.18 -2.87 -8.75
N GLN A 32 0.19 -3.04 -9.63
CA GLN A 32 -0.45 -4.33 -9.84
C GLN A 32 0.49 -5.29 -10.57
N VAL A 33 0.67 -6.50 -10.03
CA VAL A 33 1.61 -7.50 -10.56
C VAL A 33 1.29 -7.84 -12.03
N LYS A 34 0.03 -8.13 -12.33
CA LYS A 34 -0.42 -8.52 -13.69
C LYS A 34 -0.69 -7.33 -14.63
N ARG A 35 -0.66 -6.08 -14.13
CA ARG A 35 -0.93 -4.87 -14.92
C ARG A 35 -0.11 -3.69 -14.36
N PRO A 36 1.21 -3.62 -14.63
CA PRO A 36 2.10 -2.64 -13.99
C PRO A 36 1.76 -1.16 -14.22
N GLY A 37 0.98 -0.85 -15.27
CA GLY A 37 0.44 0.50 -15.50
C GLY A 37 -0.62 0.93 -14.49
N ASN A 38 -1.24 -0.01 -13.76
CA ASN A 38 -2.17 0.29 -12.68
C ASN A 38 -1.40 0.46 -11.37
N GLN A 39 -1.31 1.70 -10.92
CA GLN A 39 -0.57 2.10 -9.74
C GLN A 39 -1.48 2.86 -8.78
N ILE A 40 -1.26 2.66 -7.48
CA ILE A 40 -1.94 3.38 -6.40
C ILE A 40 -0.84 4.13 -5.65
N PRO A 41 -0.69 5.45 -5.87
CA PRO A 41 0.34 6.24 -5.21
C PRO A 41 0.01 6.39 -3.72
N PHE A 42 1.03 6.45 -2.86
CA PHE A 42 0.81 6.62 -1.43
C PHE A 42 0.22 7.99 -1.07
N GLY A 43 0.30 8.98 -1.97
CA GLY A 43 -0.38 10.27 -1.81
C GLY A 43 -1.92 10.18 -1.73
N VAL A 44 -2.53 9.06 -2.14
CA VAL A 44 -3.99 8.83 -1.96
C VAL A 44 -4.32 7.96 -0.74
N ILE A 45 -3.30 7.59 0.04
CA ILE A 45 -3.42 6.76 1.24
C ILE A 45 -3.59 7.65 2.47
N GLN A 46 -4.43 7.22 3.40
CA GLN A 46 -4.66 7.85 4.70
C GLN A 46 -3.99 7.01 5.80
N ALA A 47 -3.07 7.62 6.55
CA ALA A 47 -2.56 7.03 7.78
C ALA A 47 -3.70 6.92 8.80
N CYS A 48 -3.75 5.79 9.50
CA CYS A 48 -4.71 5.47 10.55
C CYS A 48 -3.96 4.91 11.76
N LYS A 49 -4.61 4.83 12.94
CA LYS A 49 -3.98 4.27 14.14
C LYS A 49 -3.40 2.86 13.93
N SER A 50 -3.99 2.06 13.03
CA SER A 50 -3.63 0.67 12.78
C SER A 50 -2.87 0.44 11.46
N GLY A 51 -2.21 1.47 10.92
CA GLY A 51 -1.51 1.40 9.64
C GLY A 51 -2.06 2.40 8.64
N PHE A 52 -2.52 1.93 7.48
CA PHE A 52 -3.01 2.83 6.45
C PHE A 52 -4.19 2.28 5.67
N ARG A 53 -4.96 3.20 5.06
CA ARG A 53 -6.10 2.84 4.23
C ARG A 53 -6.25 3.70 3.00
N PHE A 54 -6.91 3.18 1.98
CA PHE A 54 -7.28 3.95 0.79
C PHE A 54 -8.58 3.44 0.18
N LEU A 55 -9.23 4.29 -0.62
CA LEU A 55 -10.41 3.90 -1.39
C LEU A 55 -10.03 3.09 -2.62
N TYR A 56 -10.74 1.99 -2.83
CA TYR A 56 -10.48 1.05 -3.91
C TYR A 56 -11.76 0.70 -4.65
N HIS A 57 -11.74 0.78 -5.97
CA HIS A 57 -12.82 0.32 -6.82
C HIS A 57 -12.69 -1.19 -7.03
N LYS A 58 -13.63 -1.97 -6.47
CA LYS A 58 -13.56 -3.44 -6.45
C LYS A 58 -13.42 -4.08 -7.84
N LYS A 59 -14.17 -3.59 -8.83
CA LYS A 59 -14.12 -4.08 -10.22
C LYS A 59 -12.92 -3.58 -11.03
N LYS A 60 -12.62 -2.27 -10.99
CA LYS A 60 -11.53 -1.67 -11.79
C LYS A 60 -10.14 -1.92 -11.20
N CYS A 61 -10.11 -2.33 -9.93
CA CYS A 61 -8.91 -2.62 -9.17
C CYS A 61 -7.98 -1.41 -9.02
N CYS A 62 -8.52 -0.21 -8.88
CA CYS A 62 -7.76 1.05 -8.83
C CYS A 62 -8.35 2.01 -7.80
N TYR A 63 -7.64 3.09 -7.51
CA TYR A 63 -8.15 4.17 -6.66
C TYR A 63 -9.09 5.10 -7.46
N PRO A 64 -10.04 5.78 -6.81
CA PRO A 64 -10.92 6.74 -7.48
C PRO A 64 -10.21 8.05 -7.80
N LEU A 65 -10.52 8.62 -8.98
CA LEU A 65 -10.10 9.98 -9.36
C LEU A 65 -11.15 11.05 -9.02
N SER A 66 -12.36 10.65 -8.62
CA SER A 66 -13.47 11.57 -8.36
C SER A 66 -14.27 11.17 -7.14
N LYS A 67 -14.37 12.09 -6.16
CA LYS A 67 -15.19 11.93 -4.95
C LYS A 67 -16.67 11.78 -5.29
N LEU A 68 -17.16 12.51 -6.30
CA LEU A 68 -18.56 12.46 -6.73
C LEU A 68 -18.94 11.06 -7.26
N ASN A 69 -18.04 10.42 -8.00
CA ASN A 69 -18.26 9.06 -8.49
C ASN A 69 -18.36 8.05 -7.33
N VAL A 70 -17.50 8.19 -6.32
CA VAL A 70 -17.56 7.36 -5.11
C VAL A 70 -18.90 7.49 -4.41
N LEU A 71 -19.39 8.71 -4.20
CA LEU A 71 -20.67 8.96 -3.51
C LEU A 71 -21.87 8.40 -4.26
N ARG A 72 -21.86 8.41 -5.60
CA ARG A 72 -22.93 7.83 -6.44
C ARG A 72 -22.92 6.31 -6.48
N HIS A 73 -21.77 5.68 -6.22
CA HIS A 73 -21.57 4.25 -6.38
C HIS A 73 -20.87 3.61 -5.18
N LEU A 74 -21.27 3.95 -3.95
CA LEU A 74 -20.63 3.48 -2.71
C LEU A 74 -20.37 1.97 -2.68
N SER A 75 -21.33 1.17 -3.16
CA SER A 75 -21.24 -0.29 -3.23
C SER A 75 -20.16 -0.81 -4.19
N SER A 76 -19.67 0.00 -5.12
CA SER A 76 -18.56 -0.33 -6.03
C SER A 76 -17.19 -0.11 -5.40
N TYR A 77 -17.13 0.59 -4.27
CA TYR A 77 -15.90 0.93 -3.57
C TYR A 77 -15.79 0.20 -2.23
N ALA A 78 -14.57 0.07 -1.74
CA ALA A 78 -14.26 -0.38 -0.39
C ALA A 78 -13.05 0.41 0.14
N TRP A 79 -12.97 0.53 1.46
CA TRP A 79 -11.72 0.89 2.12
C TRP A 79 -10.84 -0.35 2.17
N VAL A 80 -9.65 -0.25 1.60
CA VAL A 80 -8.56 -1.21 1.78
C VAL A 80 -7.78 -0.79 3.01
N ASN A 81 -7.63 -1.69 3.98
CA ASN A 81 -6.85 -1.46 5.20
C ASN A 81 -5.62 -2.38 5.19
N LEU A 82 -4.46 -1.79 5.49
CA LEU A 82 -3.17 -2.48 5.54
C LEU A 82 -2.38 -2.05 6.78
N PRO A 83 -1.46 -2.92 7.27
CA PRO A 83 -0.51 -2.58 8.32
C PRO A 83 0.36 -1.37 7.97
N ALA A 84 1.12 -0.82 8.92
CA ALA A 84 1.99 0.32 8.64
C ALA A 84 3.05 -0.03 7.58
N LEU A 85 3.51 0.97 6.82
CA LEU A 85 4.55 0.76 5.81
C LEU A 85 5.86 0.24 6.41
N MET A 86 6.17 0.59 7.66
CA MET A 86 7.32 0.03 8.39
C MET A 86 7.18 -1.48 8.63
N GLU A 87 5.95 -1.98 8.80
CA GLU A 87 5.69 -3.40 8.99
C GLU A 87 5.69 -4.16 7.66
N LEU A 88 5.29 -3.49 6.57
CA LEU A 88 5.20 -4.11 5.26
C LEU A 88 6.52 -4.07 4.49
N ASP A 89 7.17 -2.91 4.46
CA ASP A 89 8.35 -2.65 3.64
C ASP A 89 9.36 -1.72 4.33
N PRO A 90 9.96 -2.15 5.45
CA PRO A 90 10.93 -1.35 6.21
C PRO A 90 12.17 -1.01 5.38
N VAL A 91 12.60 -1.92 4.50
CA VAL A 91 13.75 -1.70 3.61
C VAL A 91 13.44 -0.59 2.61
N GLY A 92 12.25 -0.60 2.02
CA GLY A 92 11.84 0.49 1.13
C GLY A 92 11.77 1.83 1.85
N LEU A 93 11.27 1.84 3.08
CA LEU A 93 11.17 3.03 3.91
C LEU A 93 12.56 3.57 4.33
N ALA A 94 13.47 2.70 4.75
CA ALA A 94 14.86 3.01 5.05
C ALA A 94 15.56 3.68 3.87
N LEU A 95 15.41 3.10 2.67
CA LEU A 95 15.98 3.64 1.43
C LEU A 95 15.37 5.00 1.07
N ARG A 96 14.06 5.18 1.25
CA ARG A 96 13.36 6.43 0.91
C ARG A 96 13.85 7.60 1.76
N TYR A 97 14.00 7.37 3.05
CA TYR A 97 14.25 8.44 4.03
C TYR A 97 15.68 8.47 4.57
N GLY A 98 16.56 7.56 4.14
CA GLY A 98 17.93 7.47 4.64
C GLY A 98 18.02 7.07 6.12
N ILE A 99 17.04 6.29 6.59
CA ILE A 99 16.96 5.83 7.98
C ILE A 99 17.64 4.45 8.07
N PRO A 100 18.49 4.17 9.06
CA PRO A 100 19.01 2.83 9.31
C PRO A 100 17.87 1.80 9.46
N LEU A 101 17.99 0.65 8.82
CA LEU A 101 16.93 -0.38 8.84
C LEU A 101 16.64 -0.85 10.27
N GLU A 102 17.68 -0.91 11.10
CA GLU A 102 17.67 -1.32 12.50
C GLU A 102 16.76 -0.42 13.35
N ALA A 103 16.58 0.85 12.95
CA ALA A 103 15.70 1.79 13.62
C ALA A 103 14.20 1.59 13.27
N LEU A 104 13.91 0.79 12.24
CA LEU A 104 12.55 0.55 11.74
C LEU A 104 12.03 -0.86 12.07
N ILE A 105 12.91 -1.81 12.36
CA ILE A 105 12.53 -3.17 12.72
C ILE A 105 12.30 -3.29 14.24
N PRO A 106 11.28 -4.06 14.68
CA PRO A 106 10.91 -4.12 16.09
C PRO A 106 11.89 -4.93 16.95
N ALA A 107 12.64 -5.85 16.35
CA ALA A 107 13.63 -6.69 17.01
C ALA A 107 14.65 -7.23 16.01
N GLU A 108 15.84 -7.59 16.50
CA GLU A 108 16.85 -8.29 15.70
C GLU A 108 16.30 -9.62 15.17
N GLY A 109 16.58 -9.92 13.90
CA GLY A 109 16.08 -11.12 13.23
C GLY A 109 14.61 -11.07 12.79
N TRP A 110 13.86 -10.01 13.11
CA TRP A 110 12.49 -9.84 12.61
C TRP A 110 12.48 -9.70 11.08
N GLN A 111 11.50 -10.34 10.43
CA GLN A 111 11.34 -10.30 8.98
C GLN A 111 9.96 -9.77 8.62
N ALA A 112 9.92 -8.78 7.72
CA ALA A 112 8.68 -8.29 7.15
C ALA A 112 7.95 -9.41 6.37
N PRO A 113 6.61 -9.42 6.39
CA PRO A 113 5.82 -10.41 5.67
C PRO A 113 6.05 -10.26 4.16
N ARG A 114 6.25 -11.40 3.48
CA ARG A 114 6.41 -11.40 2.01
C ARG A 114 5.08 -11.26 1.27
N LYS A 115 4.00 -11.74 1.87
CA LYS A 115 2.64 -11.63 1.34
C LYS A 115 1.68 -11.33 2.48
N VAL A 116 0.78 -10.39 2.24
CA VAL A 116 -0.31 -10.02 3.16
C VAL A 116 -1.64 -10.00 2.41
N PHE A 117 -2.73 -10.16 3.15
CA PHE A 117 -4.08 -10.05 2.63
C PHE A 117 -4.71 -8.78 3.17
N ALA A 118 -5.26 -7.94 2.29
CA ALA A 118 -5.89 -6.72 2.71
C ALA A 118 -7.24 -6.98 3.38
N SER A 119 -7.52 -6.24 4.45
CA SER A 119 -8.86 -6.19 5.02
C SER A 119 -9.71 -5.14 4.30
N LEU A 120 -10.93 -5.49 3.93
CA LEU A 120 -11.87 -4.58 3.28
C LEU A 120 -12.98 -4.14 4.23
N SER A 121 -13.26 -2.84 4.23
CA SER A 121 -14.42 -2.27 4.92
C SER A 121 -15.34 -1.57 3.92
N PRO A 122 -16.67 -1.65 4.09
CA PRO A 122 -17.61 -0.96 3.23
C PRO A 122 -17.41 0.56 3.31
N VAL A 123 -17.65 1.26 2.20
CA VAL A 123 -17.75 2.72 2.22
C VAL A 123 -19.15 3.07 2.70
N THR A 124 -19.27 3.54 3.93
CA THR A 124 -20.50 4.11 4.43
C THR A 124 -20.61 5.57 3.99
N ALA A 125 -21.84 6.05 3.77
CA ALA A 125 -22.05 7.48 3.66
C ALA A 125 -21.54 8.10 4.97
N LEU A 126 -20.66 9.09 4.86
CA LEU A 126 -20.29 9.92 6.00
C LEU A 126 -21.61 10.44 6.58
N LYS A 127 -21.88 10.16 7.85
CA LYS A 127 -22.84 10.97 8.61
C LYS A 127 -22.22 12.38 8.60
N VAL A 128 -22.79 13.25 7.78
CA VAL A 128 -22.57 14.69 7.87
C VAL A 128 -23.19 15.17 9.16
#